data_AF-A0A9E0HGN2-F1
#
_entry.id   AF-A0A9E0HGN2-F1
#
_cell.length_a   1.000
_cell.length_b   1.000
_cell.length_c   1.000
_cell.angle_alpha   90.00
_cell.angle_beta   90.00
_cell.angle_gamma   90.00
#
_symmetry.space_group_name_H-M   'P 1'
#
loop_
_entity.id
_entity.type
_entity.pdbx_description
1 polymer ?
#
loop_
_entity_poly.entity_id
_entity_poly.type
_entity_poly.pdbx_seq_one_letter_code
_entity_poly.pdbx_strand_id
1 'polypeptide(L)'
;MSHLDEARFTAAIAPCSACGGQAYAIETYLDRYHACMLGDANDDGKWAHDGEKFIDGITRIACAGCGRVAYASDDCPRCHAPGAAPAIRTAASRLTPPKRCPRCGGTECGVLGLTPAAVTSTPGQPPRPRPVALLGEPGFHVVAIGCDDCDWAIAAEGCPLCGAPGPLRPRP
;
A
#
# COMPACT_ATOMS: atom_id res chain seq x y z
N MET A 1 0.66 0.05 -17.04
CA MET A 1 -0.73 -0.40 -16.80
C MET A 1 -0.71 -1.41 -15.67
N SER A 2 -1.41 -1.12 -14.56
CA SER A 2 -1.77 -2.10 -13.52
C SER A 2 -2.50 -3.30 -14.13
N HIS A 3 -2.60 -4.42 -13.42
CA HIS A 3 -3.53 -5.50 -13.84
C HIS A 3 -4.98 -5.03 -13.87
N LEU A 4 -5.30 -3.98 -13.11
CA LEU A 4 -6.61 -3.38 -13.01
C LEU A 4 -6.53 -1.88 -13.36
N ASP A 5 -7.01 -1.49 -14.53
CA ASP A 5 -7.18 -0.08 -14.90
C ASP A 5 -8.54 0.45 -14.39
N GLU A 6 -8.80 1.75 -14.61
CA GLU A 6 -10.05 2.39 -14.18
C GLU A 6 -11.31 1.78 -14.82
N ALA A 7 -11.23 1.37 -16.09
CA ALA A 7 -12.37 0.76 -16.78
C ALA A 7 -12.70 -0.61 -16.19
N ARG A 8 -11.68 -1.44 -15.92
CA ARG A 8 -11.84 -2.76 -15.29
C ARG A 8 -12.24 -2.61 -13.83
N PHE A 9 -11.74 -1.62 -13.11
CA PHE A 9 -12.19 -1.31 -11.75
C PHE A 9 -13.68 -0.95 -11.75
N THR A 10 -14.10 -0.04 -12.62
CA THR A 10 -15.52 0.36 -12.78
C THR A 10 -16.41 -0.83 -13.07
N ALA A 11 -15.99 -1.72 -13.97
CA ALA A 11 -16.71 -2.96 -14.25
C ALA A 11 -16.76 -3.92 -13.04
N ALA A 12 -15.67 -4.01 -12.27
CA ALA A 12 -15.59 -4.87 -11.08
C ALA A 12 -16.48 -4.40 -9.92
N ILE A 13 -16.78 -3.09 -9.83
CA ILE A 13 -17.66 -2.52 -8.80
C ILE A 13 -19.10 -2.25 -9.29
N ALA A 14 -19.47 -2.70 -10.49
CA ALA A 14 -20.87 -2.71 -10.94
C ALA A 14 -21.76 -3.54 -9.98
N PRO A 15 -23.10 -3.43 -9.99
CA PRO A 15 -23.95 -4.24 -9.11
C PRO A 15 -23.62 -5.73 -9.19
N CYS A 16 -23.48 -6.38 -8.03
CA CYS A 16 -23.03 -7.76 -7.96
C CYS A 16 -23.96 -8.68 -8.75
N SER A 17 -23.42 -9.44 -9.70
CA SER A 17 -24.20 -10.34 -10.55
C SER A 17 -24.84 -11.53 -9.81
N ALA A 18 -24.48 -11.77 -8.54
CA ALA A 18 -25.10 -12.81 -7.71
C ALA A 18 -26.25 -12.30 -6.82
N CYS A 19 -26.10 -11.14 -6.19
CA CYS A 19 -27.07 -10.65 -5.20
C CYS A 19 -27.59 -9.22 -5.45
N GLY A 20 -27.14 -8.56 -6.51
CA GLY A 20 -27.48 -7.16 -6.81
C GLY A 20 -26.83 -6.12 -5.89
N GLY A 21 -26.06 -6.55 -4.88
CA GLY A 21 -25.40 -5.65 -3.93
C GLY A 21 -24.37 -4.73 -4.57
N GLN A 22 -24.25 -3.51 -4.04
CA GLN A 22 -23.36 -2.47 -4.58
C GLN A 22 -22.22 -2.09 -3.63
N ALA A 23 -22.16 -2.72 -2.46
CA ALA A 23 -21.06 -2.53 -1.52
C ALA A 23 -19.97 -3.59 -1.75
N TYR A 24 -18.71 -3.17 -1.68
CA TYR A 24 -17.55 -4.01 -1.96
C TYR A 24 -16.48 -3.90 -0.87
N ALA A 25 -15.95 -5.04 -0.45
CA ALA A 25 -14.72 -5.13 0.33
C ALA A 25 -13.53 -5.19 -0.63
N ILE A 26 -12.61 -4.25 -0.48
CA ILE A 26 -11.43 -4.07 -1.34
C ILE A 26 -10.18 -4.19 -0.49
N GLU A 27 -9.23 -4.98 -0.98
CA GLU A 27 -7.90 -5.13 -0.39
C GLU A 27 -6.87 -4.54 -1.35
N THR A 28 -6.06 -3.62 -0.84
CA THR A 28 -5.13 -2.82 -1.65
C THR A 28 -3.83 -2.52 -0.89
N TYR A 29 -2.76 -2.14 -1.59
CA TYR A 29 -1.54 -1.58 -1.01
C TYR A 29 -1.45 -0.07 -1.31
N LEU A 30 -1.44 0.74 -0.25
CA LEU A 30 -1.47 2.19 -0.35
C LEU A 30 -0.25 2.82 0.31
N ASP A 31 0.15 3.95 -0.25
CA ASP A 31 1.23 4.78 0.27
C ASP A 31 0.78 5.46 1.58
N ARG A 32 1.64 5.35 2.60
CA ARG A 32 1.45 5.94 3.93
C ARG A 32 2.75 6.59 4.39
N TYR A 33 2.64 7.83 4.83
CA TYR A 33 3.74 8.59 5.42
C TYR A 33 3.65 8.56 6.94
N HIS A 34 4.79 8.42 7.63
CA HIS A 34 4.91 8.55 9.07
C HIS A 34 6.06 9.50 9.43
N ALA A 35 5.84 10.37 10.41
CA ALA A 35 6.94 10.96 11.15
C ALA A 35 7.45 9.94 12.17
N CYS A 36 8.77 9.73 12.22
CA CYS A 36 9.39 8.81 13.17
C CYS A 36 10.34 9.55 14.11
N MET A 37 10.36 9.13 15.37
CA MET A 37 11.29 9.60 16.38
C MET A 37 12.00 8.40 17.00
N LEU A 38 13.33 8.43 17.02
CA LEU A 38 14.15 7.32 17.53
C LEU A 38 13.88 5.97 16.85
N GLY A 39 13.45 5.99 15.59
CA GLY A 39 13.18 4.81 14.77
C GLY A 39 11.75 4.26 14.89
N ASP A 40 10.95 4.80 15.80
CA ASP A 40 9.56 4.41 16.03
C ASP A 40 8.59 5.46 15.45
N ALA A 41 7.37 5.03 15.09
CA ALA A 41 6.35 5.96 14.62
C ALA A 41 5.97 6.94 15.74
N ASN A 42 5.97 8.24 15.41
CA ASN A 42 5.56 9.32 16.32
C ASN A 42 4.13 9.82 16.00
N ASP A 43 3.49 9.27 14.97
CA ASP A 43 2.13 9.56 14.56
C ASP A 43 1.40 8.31 14.04
N ASP A 44 0.08 8.42 13.88
CA ASP A 44 -0.74 7.36 13.27
C ASP A 44 -0.45 7.16 11.77
N GLY A 45 0.29 8.08 11.15
CA GLY A 45 0.56 8.13 9.72
C GLY A 45 -0.55 8.80 8.91
N LYS A 46 -0.15 9.34 7.76
CA LYS A 46 -1.00 10.04 6.81
C LYS A 46 -1.05 9.27 5.50
N TRP A 47 -2.24 9.19 4.91
CA TRP A 47 -2.39 8.61 3.59
C TRP A 47 -1.71 9.51 2.55
N ALA A 48 -0.79 8.94 1.77
CA ALA A 48 -0.04 9.63 0.73
C ALA A 48 -0.45 9.14 -0.67
N HIS A 49 -1.77 8.93 -0.88
CA HIS A 49 -2.31 8.43 -2.14
C HIS A 49 -3.39 9.37 -2.72
N ASP A 50 -3.53 9.33 -4.04
CA ASP A 50 -4.66 9.86 -4.79
C ASP A 50 -5.57 8.70 -5.27
N GLY A 51 -6.62 9.02 -6.03
CA GLY A 51 -7.57 8.03 -6.55
C GLY A 51 -6.95 7.03 -7.55
N GLU A 52 -5.92 7.42 -8.30
CA GLU A 52 -5.26 6.53 -9.27
C GLU A 52 -4.36 5.51 -8.56
N LYS A 53 -3.60 5.98 -7.57
CA LYS A 53 -2.78 5.14 -6.68
C LYS A 53 -3.61 4.10 -5.92
N PHE A 54 -4.89 4.41 -5.65
CA PHE A 54 -5.80 3.47 -5.01
C PHE A 54 -6.03 2.22 -5.87
N ILE A 55 -6.36 2.41 -7.16
CA ILE A 55 -6.66 1.32 -8.10
C ILE A 55 -5.42 0.47 -8.36
N ASP A 56 -4.27 1.11 -8.52
CA ASP A 56 -2.99 0.46 -8.79
C ASP A 56 -2.58 -0.56 -7.71
N GLY A 57 -2.95 -0.29 -6.45
CA GLY A 57 -2.64 -1.16 -5.32
C GLY A 57 -3.56 -2.35 -5.14
N ILE A 58 -4.69 -2.44 -5.86
CA ILE A 58 -5.74 -3.41 -5.58
C ILE A 58 -5.28 -4.83 -5.88
N THR A 59 -5.41 -5.69 -4.87
CA THR A 59 -5.15 -7.14 -4.97
C THR A 59 -6.43 -7.95 -4.94
N ARG A 60 -7.53 -7.42 -4.37
CA ARG A 60 -8.82 -8.13 -4.31
C ARG A 60 -10.00 -7.18 -4.22
N ILE A 61 -11.11 -7.54 -4.89
CA ILE A 61 -12.43 -6.92 -4.78
C ILE A 61 -13.45 -8.04 -4.58
N ALA A 62 -14.24 -7.98 -3.52
CA ALA A 62 -15.32 -8.92 -3.24
C ALA A 62 -16.60 -8.19 -2.84
N CYS A 63 -17.75 -8.68 -3.29
CA CYS A 63 -19.05 -8.16 -2.88
C CYS A 63 -19.21 -8.29 -1.36
N ALA A 64 -19.50 -7.19 -0.67
CA ALA A 64 -19.64 -7.18 0.79
C ALA A 64 -20.89 -7.96 1.26
N GLY A 65 -21.91 -8.10 0.42
CA GLY A 65 -23.14 -8.80 0.77
C GLY A 65 -23.07 -10.33 0.67
N CYS A 66 -22.48 -10.86 -0.42
CA CYS A 66 -22.45 -12.31 -0.68
C CYS A 66 -21.04 -12.91 -0.79
N GLY A 67 -19.97 -12.10 -0.67
CA GLY A 67 -18.58 -12.56 -0.75
C GLY A 67 -18.08 -12.91 -2.14
N ARG A 68 -18.92 -12.81 -3.19
CA ARG A 68 -18.50 -13.10 -4.58
C ARG A 68 -17.32 -12.22 -4.98
N VAL A 69 -16.25 -12.85 -5.45
CA VAL A 69 -15.04 -12.16 -5.93
C VAL A 69 -15.30 -11.58 -7.31
N ALA A 70 -15.12 -10.26 -7.44
CA ALA A 70 -15.19 -9.54 -8.70
C ALA A 70 -13.81 -9.40 -9.35
N TYR A 71 -12.76 -9.32 -8.53
CA TYR A 71 -11.37 -9.26 -8.97
C TYR A 71 -10.43 -9.85 -7.92
N ALA A 72 -9.38 -10.52 -8.36
CA ALA A 72 -8.26 -10.94 -7.53
C ALA A 72 -6.99 -11.01 -8.40
N SER A 73 -5.84 -10.69 -7.81
CA SER A 73 -4.52 -10.90 -8.39
C SER A 73 -3.55 -11.37 -7.31
N ASP A 74 -2.75 -12.38 -7.66
CA ASP A 74 -1.66 -12.88 -6.82
C ASP A 74 -0.32 -12.21 -7.15
N ASP A 75 -0.29 -11.29 -8.11
CA ASP A 75 0.93 -10.60 -8.53
C ASP A 75 1.24 -9.42 -7.62
N CYS A 76 2.53 -9.05 -7.52
CA CYS A 76 2.93 -7.89 -6.71
C CYS A 76 2.17 -6.63 -7.18
N PRO A 77 1.40 -5.93 -6.32
CA PRO A 77 0.63 -4.76 -6.74
C PRO A 77 1.52 -3.58 -7.17
N ARG A 78 2.82 -3.61 -6.81
CA ARG A 78 3.76 -2.55 -7.15
C ARG A 78 4.48 -2.77 -8.48
N CYS A 79 5.06 -3.95 -8.68
CA CYS A 79 5.92 -4.25 -9.85
C CYS A 79 5.41 -5.39 -10.74
N HIS A 80 4.30 -6.04 -10.37
CA HIS A 80 3.71 -7.18 -11.08
C HIS A 80 4.60 -8.41 -11.19
N ALA A 81 5.53 -8.58 -10.24
CA ALA A 81 6.21 -9.87 -10.07
C ALA A 81 5.16 -10.97 -9.83
N PRO A 82 5.14 -12.04 -10.65
CA PRO A 82 4.10 -13.05 -10.56
C PRO A 82 4.05 -13.75 -9.20
N GLY A 83 2.84 -13.96 -8.66
CA GLY A 83 2.62 -14.76 -7.45
C GLY A 83 3.20 -14.18 -6.14
N ALA A 84 3.61 -12.91 -6.13
CA ALA A 84 4.25 -12.30 -4.97
C ALA A 84 3.27 -11.77 -3.90
N ALA A 85 1.99 -11.50 -4.24
CA ALA A 85 1.03 -10.87 -3.34
C ALA A 85 0.79 -11.61 -2.01
N PRO A 86 0.72 -12.96 -1.97
CA PRO A 86 0.53 -13.67 -0.70
C PRO A 86 1.72 -13.49 0.25
N ALA A 87 2.95 -13.56 -0.27
CA ALA A 87 4.16 -13.49 0.53
C ALA A 87 4.38 -12.09 1.14
N ILE A 88 4.10 -11.02 0.38
CA ILE A 88 4.34 -9.65 0.86
C ILE A 88 3.45 -9.25 2.05
N ARG A 89 2.33 -9.93 2.28
CA ARG A 89 1.42 -9.65 3.41
C ARG A 89 1.98 -10.07 4.77
N THR A 90 2.94 -10.99 4.77
CA THR A 90 3.55 -11.54 5.98
C THR A 90 5.06 -11.31 6.04
N ALA A 91 5.64 -10.70 5.01
CA ALA A 91 7.05 -10.35 4.96
C ALA A 91 7.33 -9.09 5.80
N ALA A 92 8.48 -9.09 6.47
CA ALA A 92 9.01 -7.89 7.10
C ALA A 92 9.51 -6.89 6.05
N SER A 93 9.47 -5.60 6.39
CA SER A 93 10.08 -4.55 5.58
C SER A 93 11.58 -4.81 5.37
N ARG A 94 12.05 -4.56 4.15
CA ARG A 94 13.47 -4.68 3.78
C ARG A 94 14.32 -3.49 4.25
N LEU A 95 13.66 -2.38 4.53
CA LEU A 95 14.27 -1.15 5.02
C LEU A 95 13.62 -0.79 6.36
N THR A 96 14.43 -0.39 7.34
CA THR A 96 13.97 -0.05 8.69
C THR A 96 14.41 1.36 9.06
N PRO A 97 13.54 2.20 9.63
CA PRO A 97 13.92 3.53 10.11
C PRO A 97 15.05 3.43 11.14
N PRO A 98 16.17 4.16 10.97
CA PRO A 98 17.23 4.13 11.96
C PRO A 98 16.81 4.93 13.20
N LYS A 99 17.38 4.59 14.37
CA LYS A 99 17.13 5.36 15.60
C LYS A 99 17.66 6.80 15.53
N ARG A 100 18.68 7.02 14.71
CA ARG A 100 19.28 8.33 14.46
C ARG A 100 19.69 8.42 13.00
N CYS A 101 19.57 9.60 12.42
CA CYS A 101 20.12 9.87 11.10
C CYS A 101 21.61 9.48 11.08
N PRO A 102 22.05 8.61 10.16
CA PRO A 102 23.44 8.18 10.09
C PRO A 102 24.39 9.29 9.63
N ARG A 103 23.87 10.41 9.12
CA ARG A 103 24.66 11.56 8.68
C ARG A 103 24.84 12.62 9.76
N CYS A 104 23.75 13.11 10.37
CA CYS A 104 23.79 14.22 11.33
C CYS A 104 23.53 13.81 12.80
N GLY A 105 23.08 12.57 13.06
CA GLY A 105 22.73 12.12 14.41
C GLY A 105 21.36 12.57 14.93
N GLY A 106 20.60 13.33 14.12
CA GLY A 106 19.23 13.76 14.41
C GLY A 106 18.31 12.57 14.71
N THR A 107 17.30 12.80 15.56
CA THR A 107 16.40 11.73 16.05
C THR A 107 15.11 11.60 15.27
N GLU A 108 14.82 12.56 14.38
CA GLU A 108 13.60 12.60 13.60
C GLU A 108 13.90 12.23 12.14
N CYS A 109 13.04 11.37 11.58
CA CYS A 109 13.06 10.98 10.17
C CYS A 109 11.63 10.83 9.65
N GLY A 110 11.39 11.28 8.43
CA GLY A 110 10.19 10.95 7.65
C GLY A 110 10.32 9.57 7.02
N VAL A 111 9.23 8.80 7.02
CA VAL A 111 9.16 7.46 6.44
C VAL A 111 8.00 7.39 5.46
N LEU A 112 8.29 7.07 4.21
CA LEU A 112 7.28 6.69 3.22
C LEU A 112 7.26 5.16 3.12
N GLY A 113 6.09 4.57 3.27
CA GLY A 113 5.88 3.13 3.15
C GLY A 113 4.64 2.76 2.35
N LEU A 114 4.56 1.48 1.99
CA LEU A 114 3.36 0.85 1.45
C LEU A 114 2.77 -0.06 2.52
N THR A 115 1.50 0.13 2.84
CA THR A 115 0.76 -0.69 3.81
C THR A 115 -0.41 -1.40 3.13
N PRO A 116 -0.69 -2.66 3.48
CA PRO A 116 -1.96 -3.29 3.13
C PRO A 116 -3.09 -2.52 3.80
N ALA A 117 -4.13 -2.23 3.03
CA ALA A 117 -5.30 -1.52 3.49
C ALA A 117 -6.59 -2.26 3.11
N ALA A 118 -7.53 -2.25 4.04
CA ALA A 118 -8.89 -2.70 3.83
C ALA A 118 -9.79 -1.49 3.57
N VAL A 119 -10.59 -1.55 2.50
CA VAL A 119 -11.50 -0.48 2.11
C VAL A 119 -12.88 -1.05 1.90
N THR A 120 -13.90 -0.42 2.48
CA THR A 120 -15.29 -0.68 2.14
C THR A 120 -15.74 0.40 1.17
N SER A 121 -16.10 0.00 -0.04
CA SER A 121 -16.75 0.87 -1.01
C SER A 121 -18.27 0.77 -0.83
N THR A 122 -18.93 1.90 -0.62
CA THR A 122 -20.38 2.04 -0.55
C THR A 122 -20.79 3.14 -1.52
N PRO A 123 -21.87 2.97 -2.31
CA PRO A 123 -22.32 4.01 -3.22
C PRO A 123 -22.51 5.36 -2.53
N GLY A 124 -21.99 6.43 -3.14
CA GLY A 124 -22.10 7.79 -2.61
C GLY A 124 -21.18 8.12 -1.42
N GLN A 125 -20.31 7.20 -0.99
CA GLN A 125 -19.32 7.46 0.06
C GLN A 125 -17.90 7.38 -0.50
N PRO A 126 -17.02 8.33 -0.15
CA PRO A 126 -15.62 8.21 -0.51
C PRO A 126 -15.00 6.99 0.18
N PRO A 127 -14.09 6.26 -0.49
CA PRO A 127 -13.40 5.13 0.12
C PRO A 127 -12.64 5.59 1.37
N ARG A 128 -12.80 4.85 2.46
CA ARG A 128 -12.09 5.10 3.72
C ARG A 128 -11.14 3.95 4.01
N PRO A 129 -9.88 4.03 3.56
CA PRO A 129 -8.92 2.98 3.82
C PRO A 129 -8.58 2.90 5.29
N ARG A 130 -8.43 1.67 5.78
CA ARG A 130 -7.91 1.35 7.11
C ARG A 130 -6.64 0.52 6.93
N PRO A 131 -5.52 0.87 7.60
CA PRO A 131 -4.33 0.05 7.54
C PRO A 131 -4.59 -1.31 8.18
N VAL A 132 -4.01 -2.35 7.59
CA VAL A 132 -4.03 -3.72 8.13
C VAL A 132 -2.71 -4.05 8.83
N ALA A 133 -1.62 -3.37 8.46
CA ALA A 133 -0.32 -3.45 9.12
C ALA A 133 0.24 -2.04 9.37
N LEU A 134 0.85 -1.85 10.54
CA LEU A 134 1.49 -0.61 10.97
C LEU A 134 3.00 -0.64 10.70
N LEU A 135 3.65 0.53 10.83
CA LEU A 135 5.10 0.62 10.69
C LEU A 135 5.80 -0.33 11.67
N GLY A 136 6.69 -1.18 11.14
CA GLY A 136 7.41 -2.20 11.90
C GLY A 136 6.72 -3.56 11.96
N GLU A 137 5.44 -3.65 11.57
CA GLU A 137 4.72 -4.92 11.50
C GLU A 137 4.94 -5.63 10.14
N PRO A 138 4.90 -6.98 10.11
CA PRO A 138 4.86 -7.73 8.86
C PRO A 138 3.72 -7.24 7.95
N GLY A 139 4.03 -7.08 6.66
CA GLY A 139 3.09 -6.54 5.68
C GLY A 139 3.27 -5.05 5.40
N PHE A 140 3.83 -4.26 6.32
CA PHE A 140 4.23 -2.88 6.04
C PHE A 140 5.63 -2.86 5.41
N HIS A 141 5.80 -2.13 4.31
CA HIS A 141 7.05 -2.07 3.56
C HIS A 141 7.52 -0.65 3.38
N VAL A 142 8.66 -0.30 3.99
CA VAL A 142 9.27 1.02 3.84
C VAL A 142 9.80 1.16 2.41
N VAL A 143 9.42 2.26 1.77
CA VAL A 143 9.87 2.67 0.44
C VAL A 143 11.07 3.60 0.53
N ALA A 144 10.99 4.60 1.40
CA ALA A 144 12.04 5.59 1.59
C ALA A 144 12.04 6.16 3.00
N ILE A 145 13.21 6.62 3.44
CA ILE A 145 13.44 7.32 4.70
C ILE A 145 14.18 8.62 4.37
N GLY A 146 13.76 9.73 4.97
CA GLY A 146 14.42 11.03 4.86
C GLY A 146 14.65 11.65 6.24
N CYS A 147 15.75 12.37 6.41
CA CYS A 147 16.02 13.17 7.60
C CYS A 147 15.79 14.66 7.27
N ASP A 148 14.88 15.28 8.02
CA ASP A 148 14.47 16.67 7.78
C ASP A 148 15.57 17.68 8.14
N ASP A 149 16.54 17.31 8.98
CA ASP A 149 17.61 18.20 9.44
C ASP A 149 18.77 18.35 8.44
N CYS A 150 19.06 17.33 7.62
CA CYS A 150 20.29 17.28 6.81
C CYS A 150 20.14 16.69 5.41
N ASP A 151 18.89 16.52 4.95
CA ASP A 151 18.51 15.97 3.64
C ASP A 151 19.12 14.60 3.33
N TRP A 152 19.56 13.87 4.36
CA TRP A 152 19.95 12.49 4.17
C TRP A 152 18.71 11.66 3.84
N ALA A 153 18.76 10.90 2.75
CA ALA A 153 17.68 10.03 2.35
C ALA A 153 18.21 8.70 1.82
N ILE A 154 17.41 7.65 1.99
CA ILE A 154 17.64 6.33 1.42
C ILE A 154 16.31 5.75 0.93
N ALA A 155 16.36 5.01 -0.16
CA ALA A 155 15.21 4.28 -0.71
C ALA A 155 15.51 2.77 -0.74
N ALA A 156 14.46 1.96 -0.70
CA ALA A 156 14.58 0.52 -0.86
C ALA A 156 15.19 0.16 -2.23
N GLU A 157 16.12 -0.80 -2.24
CA GLU A 157 16.66 -1.36 -3.47
C GLU A 157 15.63 -2.30 -4.12
N GLY A 158 15.34 -2.10 -5.41
CA GLY A 158 14.33 -2.86 -6.13
C GLY A 158 12.91 -2.61 -5.61
N CYS A 159 12.01 -3.58 -5.78
CA CYS A 159 10.62 -3.41 -5.35
C CYS A 159 10.50 -3.43 -3.81
N PRO A 160 9.96 -2.37 -3.17
CA PRO A 160 9.87 -2.32 -1.71
C PRO A 160 9.00 -3.45 -1.12
N LEU A 161 7.99 -3.91 -1.86
CA LEU A 161 7.11 -5.01 -1.41
C LEU A 161 7.79 -6.39 -1.51
N CYS A 162 8.28 -6.74 -2.70
CA CYS A 162 8.70 -8.11 -3.00
C CYS A 162 10.20 -8.27 -3.26
N GLY A 163 10.96 -7.19 -3.41
CA GLY A 163 12.39 -7.20 -3.73
C GLY A 163 12.73 -7.52 -5.18
N ALA A 164 11.73 -7.71 -6.06
CA ALA A 164 11.99 -7.95 -7.47
C ALA A 164 12.72 -6.76 -8.13
N PRO A 165 13.64 -7.01 -9.07
CA PRO A 165 14.33 -5.95 -9.82
C PRO A 165 13.46 -5.30 -10.90
N GLY A 166 12.25 -5.84 -11.12
CA GLY A 166 11.34 -5.45 -12.18
C GLY A 166 11.03 -3.94 -12.18
N PRO A 167 10.55 -3.40 -13.32
CA PRO A 167 10.40 -1.97 -13.50
C PRO A 167 9.52 -1.39 -12.38
N LEU A 168 10.14 -0.58 -11.52
CA LEU A 168 9.41 0.19 -10.53
C LEU A 168 8.65 1.26 -11.30
N ARG A 169 7.35 1.07 -11.42
CA ARG A 169 6.50 2.02 -12.12
C ARG A 169 6.46 3.34 -11.32
N PRO A 170 6.62 4.52 -11.90
CA PRO A 170 6.23 5.73 -11.21
C PRO A 170 4.77 5.56 -10.78
N ARG A 171 4.47 5.82 -9.50
CA ARG A 171 3.08 6.09 -9.13
C ARG A 171 2.85 7.56 -9.51
N PRO A 172 1.86 7.87 -10.36
CA PRO A 172 1.61 9.24 -10.82
C PRO A 172 1.49 10.23 -9.65
#